data_AF-A0A813VAS2-F1
#
_entry.id   AF-A0A813VAS2-F1
#
_cell.length_a   1.000
_cell.length_b   1.000
_cell.length_c   1.000
_cell.angle_alpha   90.00
_cell.angle_beta   90.00
_cell.angle_gamma   90.00
#
_symmetry.space_group_name_H-M   'P 1'
#
loop_
_entity.id
_entity.type
_entity.pdbx_description
1 polymer ?
#
loop_
_entity_poly.entity_id
_entity_poly.type
_entity_poly.pdbx_seq_one_letter_code
_entity_poly.pdbx_strand_id
1 'polypeptide(L)'
;MASSTKTRDYKLQDHVHPLTKNNLTIKSIHPRNVSVRRPHINNDTVPSLQSSQACLAHELSIEQQLYFKLLTESCFNGTDKQCTDAFHCFSSDAALQPLLPRLLVFIAKGIETNIHLHDLNFIIRFLSILKMLTINKFILFDKYLHSIIPTLLTCLICIFDMSKNDNILSTIDHNAMNSYSTIWIVREQASDLISYFENKYSHISYFTERIISIIKSNLIINNTTKTFSIVYACIRTLLLINIQVYGSFVIDILQNYKKTKIFEADFDLDYNEQQTIFNQKINELLEKYNLILEDI
;
A
#
# COMPACT_ATOMS: atom_id res chain seq x y z
N MET A 1 -40.16 -57.31 -48.69
CA MET A 1 -40.81 -56.29 -49.54
C MET A 1 -40.53 -54.95 -48.91
N ALA A 2 -39.49 -54.28 -49.41
CA ALA A 2 -38.89 -53.09 -48.84
C ALA A 2 -39.54 -51.83 -49.43
N SER A 3 -39.79 -50.85 -48.57
CA SER A 3 -40.39 -49.56 -48.86
C SER A 3 -39.38 -48.58 -49.46
N SER A 4 -39.85 -47.87 -50.47
CA SER A 4 -39.14 -46.85 -51.26
C SER A 4 -38.90 -45.56 -50.47
N THR A 5 -37.66 -45.06 -50.46
CA THR A 5 -37.37 -43.62 -50.28
C THR A 5 -36.20 -43.20 -51.18
N LYS A 6 -36.44 -42.20 -52.03
CA LYS A 6 -35.42 -41.42 -52.76
C LYS A 6 -34.96 -40.30 -51.83
N THR A 7 -33.65 -40.01 -51.75
CA THR A 7 -33.02 -38.78 -52.29
C THR A 7 -31.54 -38.63 -51.90
N ARG A 8 -30.70 -38.59 -52.93
CA ARG A 8 -29.49 -37.77 -53.16
C ARG A 8 -28.28 -37.85 -52.20
N ASP A 9 -27.26 -38.56 -52.70
CA ASP A 9 -25.84 -38.42 -52.36
C ASP A 9 -25.29 -37.03 -52.72
N TYR A 10 -24.57 -36.39 -51.79
CA TYR A 10 -23.59 -35.34 -52.10
C TYR A 10 -22.34 -35.55 -51.24
N LYS A 11 -21.19 -35.53 -51.93
CA LYS A 11 -19.84 -35.80 -51.44
C LYS A 11 -19.36 -34.72 -50.46
N LEU A 12 -18.65 -35.19 -49.43
CA LEU A 12 -17.89 -34.41 -48.44
C LEU A 12 -16.84 -33.50 -49.09
N GLN A 13 -16.83 -32.23 -48.71
CA GLN A 13 -15.72 -31.33 -48.94
C GLN A 13 -15.63 -30.33 -47.76
N ASP A 14 -14.71 -30.63 -46.85
CA ASP A 14 -14.42 -29.86 -45.64
C ASP A 14 -13.70 -28.55 -45.97
N HIS A 15 -14.33 -27.42 -45.66
CA HIS A 15 -13.68 -26.11 -45.58
C HIS A 15 -14.15 -25.37 -44.32
N VAL A 16 -13.54 -25.71 -43.19
CA VAL A 16 -13.64 -24.94 -41.93
C VAL A 16 -12.26 -24.41 -41.60
N HIS A 17 -12.12 -23.09 -41.59
CA HIS A 17 -10.96 -22.35 -41.13
C HIS A 17 -10.65 -22.65 -39.65
N PRO A 18 -9.40 -23.00 -39.29
CA PRO A 18 -8.92 -22.91 -37.92
C PRO A 18 -7.85 -21.82 -37.78
N LEU A 19 -8.15 -20.82 -36.95
CA LEU A 19 -7.16 -19.96 -36.29
C LEU A 19 -6.15 -20.84 -35.54
N THR A 20 -4.90 -20.90 -36.03
CA THR A 20 -3.78 -21.55 -35.33
C THR A 20 -2.62 -20.58 -35.12
N LYS A 21 -2.39 -20.30 -33.83
CA LYS A 21 -1.11 -20.28 -33.12
C LYS A 21 0.19 -20.02 -33.90
N ASN A 22 0.96 -19.10 -33.32
CA ASN A 22 2.41 -19.09 -33.20
C ASN A 22 3.23 -18.74 -34.44
N ASN A 23 3.78 -17.51 -34.44
CA ASN A 23 5.13 -17.23 -34.92
C ASN A 23 5.68 -15.97 -34.23
N LEU A 24 6.09 -16.14 -32.96
CA LEU A 24 7.08 -15.29 -32.30
C LEU A 24 8.42 -15.52 -33.00
N THR A 25 8.76 -14.68 -33.97
CA THR A 25 10.14 -14.56 -34.48
C THR A 25 10.71 -13.24 -34.00
N ILE A 26 11.55 -13.34 -32.96
CA ILE A 26 12.34 -12.25 -32.39
C ILE A 26 13.34 -11.81 -33.45
N LYS A 27 13.20 -10.59 -33.97
CA LYS A 27 14.26 -9.93 -34.76
C LYS A 27 15.19 -9.19 -33.82
N SER A 28 16.46 -9.60 -33.79
CA SER A 28 17.56 -8.92 -33.10
C SER A 28 17.82 -7.54 -33.73
N ILE A 29 17.66 -6.47 -32.96
CA ILE A 29 18.04 -5.11 -33.37
C ILE A 29 19.46 -4.85 -32.84
N HIS A 30 20.45 -4.88 -33.75
CA HIS A 30 21.82 -4.43 -33.45
C HIS A 30 21.89 -2.89 -33.31
N PRO A 31 22.79 -2.35 -32.47
CA PRO A 31 22.91 -0.92 -32.25
C PRO A 31 23.62 -0.27 -33.45
N ARG A 32 22.93 0.65 -34.13
CA ARG A 32 23.50 1.42 -35.24
C ARG A 32 24.04 2.76 -34.72
N ASN A 33 25.37 2.83 -34.70
CA ASN A 33 26.26 4.00 -34.63
C ASN A 33 25.65 5.39 -34.35
N VAL A 34 26.06 5.93 -33.21
CA VAL A 34 26.01 7.35 -32.84
C VAL A 34 26.84 8.18 -33.82
N SER A 35 26.21 9.07 -34.58
CA SER A 35 26.90 10.19 -35.24
C SER A 35 26.84 11.39 -34.31
N VAL A 36 27.95 11.67 -33.63
CA VAL A 36 28.16 12.88 -32.84
C VAL A 36 28.26 14.07 -33.80
N ARG A 37 27.18 14.85 -33.93
CA ARG A 37 27.27 16.22 -34.46
C ARG A 37 27.37 17.19 -33.28
N ARG A 38 28.56 17.76 -33.08
CA ARG A 38 28.77 18.88 -32.14
C ARG A 38 28.13 20.15 -32.74
N PRO A 39 27.27 20.88 -32.01
CA PRO A 39 26.98 22.26 -32.36
C PRO A 39 28.02 23.19 -31.70
N HIS A 40 28.43 24.20 -32.47
CA HIS A 40 29.27 25.30 -32.03
C HIS A 40 28.66 26.06 -30.86
N ILE A 41 29.49 26.38 -29.87
CA ILE A 41 29.18 27.23 -28.72
C ILE A 41 29.27 28.69 -29.19
N ASN A 42 28.14 29.41 -29.17
CA ASN A 42 28.14 30.86 -29.06
C ASN A 42 27.44 31.21 -27.74
N ASN A 43 28.21 31.79 -26.82
CA ASN A 43 27.73 32.35 -25.56
C ASN A 43 27.06 33.69 -25.87
N ASP A 44 25.82 33.90 -25.42
CA ASP A 44 25.32 35.22 -24.98
C ASP A 44 23.98 35.06 -24.23
N THR A 45 24.07 35.17 -22.90
CA THR A 45 23.14 35.80 -21.93
C THR A 45 21.63 35.44 -21.82
N VAL A 46 21.22 35.29 -20.54
CA VAL A 46 19.87 35.45 -19.90
C VAL A 46 19.00 34.16 -19.78
N PRO A 47 18.19 33.99 -18.70
CA PRO A 47 18.49 33.82 -17.27
C PRO A 47 18.15 32.39 -16.77
N SER A 48 18.61 32.03 -15.57
CA SER A 48 18.38 30.72 -14.96
C SER A 48 16.90 30.43 -14.65
N LEU A 49 16.21 29.77 -15.58
CA LEU A 49 15.14 28.84 -15.23
C LEU A 49 15.81 27.62 -14.61
N GLN A 50 15.79 27.52 -13.28
CA GLN A 50 15.93 26.24 -12.60
C GLN A 50 14.68 25.41 -12.91
N SER A 51 14.62 24.88 -14.13
CA SER A 51 13.88 23.67 -14.42
C SER A 51 14.51 22.59 -13.54
N SER A 52 13.85 22.33 -12.41
CA SER A 52 13.63 20.99 -11.88
C SER A 52 14.54 19.94 -12.53
N GLN A 53 15.62 19.56 -11.85
CA GLN A 53 16.35 18.31 -12.09
C GLN A 53 15.46 17.09 -11.74
N ALA A 54 14.25 17.06 -12.28
CA ALA A 54 13.43 15.90 -12.46
C ALA A 54 13.74 15.31 -13.84
N CYS A 55 14.99 14.91 -14.04
CA CYS A 55 15.37 14.08 -15.18
C CYS A 55 16.75 13.48 -14.94
N LEU A 56 16.93 12.24 -15.38
CA LEU A 56 18.07 11.36 -15.14
C LEU A 56 18.02 10.61 -13.80
N ALA A 57 16.88 9.96 -13.53
CA ALA A 57 17.02 8.59 -13.03
C ALA A 57 17.88 7.85 -14.06
N HIS A 58 19.07 7.39 -13.65
CA HIS A 58 19.89 6.54 -14.50
C HIS A 58 18.98 5.45 -15.09
N GLU A 59 18.97 5.33 -16.41
CA GLU A 59 18.12 4.35 -17.08
C GLU A 59 18.43 2.98 -16.47
N LEU A 60 17.43 2.34 -15.87
CA LEU A 60 17.60 1.00 -15.34
C LEU A 60 18.00 0.09 -16.50
N SER A 61 18.99 -0.76 -16.27
CA SER A 61 19.32 -1.81 -17.23
C SER A 61 18.10 -2.69 -17.51
N ILE A 62 18.08 -3.33 -18.67
CA ILE A 62 17.00 -4.25 -19.06
C ILE A 62 16.84 -5.34 -18.00
N GLU A 63 17.93 -5.86 -17.46
CA GLU A 63 17.94 -6.86 -16.39
C GLU A 63 17.28 -6.35 -15.11
N GLN A 64 17.58 -5.12 -14.70
CA GLN A 64 16.95 -4.49 -13.53
C GLN A 64 15.45 -4.24 -13.73
N GLN A 65 15.03 -3.86 -14.93
CA GLN A 65 13.60 -3.70 -15.25
C GLN A 65 12.86 -5.04 -15.23
N LEU A 66 13.46 -6.08 -15.80
CA LEU A 66 12.91 -7.44 -15.75
C LEU A 66 12.85 -7.97 -14.32
N TYR A 67 13.87 -7.70 -13.51
CA TYR A 67 13.90 -8.09 -12.11
C TYR A 67 12.80 -7.39 -11.30
N PHE A 68 12.67 -6.06 -11.46
CA PHE A 68 11.58 -5.30 -10.86
C PHE A 68 10.21 -5.87 -11.24
N LYS A 69 9.99 -6.12 -12.54
CA LYS A 69 8.74 -6.69 -13.05
C LYS A 69 8.47 -8.04 -12.42
N LEU A 70 9.43 -8.96 -12.45
CA LEU A 70 9.32 -10.30 -11.89
C LEU A 70 8.94 -10.27 -10.40
N LEU A 71 9.61 -9.42 -9.61
CA LEU A 71 9.30 -9.28 -8.18
C LEU A 71 7.87 -8.80 -7.96
N THR A 72 7.44 -7.75 -8.68
CA THR A 72 6.09 -7.19 -8.53
C THR A 72 4.99 -8.13 -9.02
N GLU A 73 5.19 -8.83 -10.13
CA GLU A 73 4.22 -9.81 -10.65
C GLU A 73 4.14 -11.06 -9.77
N SER A 74 5.29 -11.62 -9.35
CA SER A 74 5.33 -12.74 -8.41
C SER A 74 4.60 -12.43 -7.12
N CYS A 75 4.61 -11.14 -6.78
CA CYS A 75 3.88 -10.60 -5.69
C CYS A 75 2.36 -10.69 -5.92
N PHE A 76 1.81 -9.93 -6.87
CA PHE A 76 0.36 -9.77 -6.96
C PHE A 76 -0.35 -10.86 -7.79
N ASN A 77 0.38 -11.56 -8.64
CA ASN A 77 -0.17 -12.53 -9.60
C ASN A 77 0.52 -13.91 -9.54
N GLY A 78 1.48 -14.08 -8.63
CA GLY A 78 2.23 -15.33 -8.46
C GLY A 78 1.51 -16.35 -7.58
N THR A 79 2.08 -17.55 -7.53
CA THR A 79 1.73 -18.58 -6.54
C THR A 79 2.21 -18.19 -5.14
N ASP A 80 1.66 -18.80 -4.08
CA ASP A 80 2.08 -18.52 -2.69
C ASP A 80 3.59 -18.64 -2.50
N LYS A 81 4.22 -19.64 -3.14
CA LYS A 81 5.67 -19.82 -3.10
C LYS A 81 6.42 -18.68 -3.78
N GLN A 82 5.96 -18.24 -4.96
CA GLN A 82 6.58 -17.10 -5.66
C GLN A 82 6.43 -15.80 -4.88
N CYS A 83 5.30 -15.63 -4.19
CA CYS A 83 5.03 -14.53 -3.29
C CYS A 83 6.01 -14.54 -2.09
N THR A 84 6.21 -15.69 -1.44
CA THR A 84 7.18 -15.81 -0.34
C THR A 84 8.62 -15.58 -0.80
N ASP A 85 8.99 -16.10 -1.96
CA ASP A 85 10.33 -15.90 -2.53
C ASP A 85 10.56 -14.41 -2.86
N ALA A 86 9.55 -13.72 -3.39
CA ALA A 86 9.60 -12.28 -3.63
C ALA A 86 9.76 -11.46 -2.34
N PHE A 87 9.02 -11.80 -1.27
CA PHE A 87 9.19 -11.14 0.03
C PHE A 87 10.57 -11.38 0.65
N HIS A 88 11.11 -12.59 0.51
CA HIS A 88 12.47 -12.88 0.92
C HIS A 88 13.48 -11.99 0.18
N CYS A 89 13.32 -11.82 -1.14
CA CYS A 89 14.15 -10.93 -1.95
C CYS A 89 14.05 -9.47 -1.45
N PHE A 90 12.85 -8.95 -1.18
CA PHE A 90 12.67 -7.59 -0.65
C PHE A 90 13.43 -7.36 0.66
N SER A 91 13.48 -8.36 1.53
CA SER A 91 14.13 -8.26 2.85
C SER A 91 15.66 -8.39 2.84
N SER A 92 16.25 -8.97 1.80
CA SER A 92 17.67 -9.39 1.84
C SER A 92 18.53 -8.89 0.69
N ASP A 93 17.95 -8.51 -0.45
CA ASP A 93 18.70 -8.22 -1.65
C ASP A 93 19.22 -6.77 -1.73
N ALA A 94 20.51 -6.61 -2.03
CA ALA A 94 21.17 -5.32 -2.23
C ALA A 94 20.87 -4.70 -3.61
N ALA A 95 20.48 -5.51 -4.61
CA ALA A 95 20.17 -5.04 -5.96
C ALA A 95 18.92 -4.14 -6.02
N LEU A 96 18.17 -4.05 -4.92
CA LEU A 96 16.98 -3.22 -4.78
C LEU A 96 17.29 -1.75 -4.55
N GLN A 97 18.46 -1.38 -4.04
CA GLN A 97 18.79 0.02 -3.78
C GLN A 97 18.68 0.95 -5.00
N PRO A 98 19.18 0.58 -6.21
CA PRO A 98 18.95 1.39 -7.42
C PRO A 98 17.48 1.35 -7.90
N LEU A 99 16.71 0.32 -7.54
CA LEU A 99 15.29 0.17 -7.89
C LEU A 99 14.36 0.92 -6.93
N LEU A 100 14.84 1.25 -5.73
CA LEU A 100 14.08 1.83 -4.63
C LEU A 100 13.21 3.03 -5.03
N PRO A 101 13.71 4.07 -5.72
CA PRO A 101 12.86 5.19 -6.13
C PRO A 101 11.65 4.76 -6.97
N ARG A 102 11.80 3.76 -7.85
CA ARG A 102 10.67 3.24 -8.66
C ARG A 102 9.74 2.35 -7.83
N LEU A 103 10.30 1.54 -6.93
CA LEU A 103 9.51 0.74 -5.98
C LEU A 103 8.63 1.62 -5.09
N LEU A 104 9.17 2.73 -4.58
CA LEU A 104 8.41 3.63 -3.70
C LEU A 104 7.30 4.37 -4.44
N VAL A 105 7.54 4.81 -5.69
CA VAL A 105 6.48 5.36 -6.54
C VAL A 105 5.41 4.32 -6.84
N PHE A 106 5.81 3.08 -7.13
CA PHE A 106 4.89 1.97 -7.36
C PHE A 106 4.03 1.67 -6.11
N ILE A 107 4.63 1.65 -4.93
CA ILE A 107 3.92 1.47 -3.65
C ILE A 107 2.96 2.64 -3.39
N ALA A 108 3.44 3.87 -3.49
CA ALA A 108 2.64 5.06 -3.20
C ALA A 108 1.43 5.19 -4.14
N LYS A 109 1.66 5.01 -5.46
CA LYS A 109 0.59 5.07 -6.45
C LYS A 109 -0.33 3.86 -6.35
N GLY A 110 0.21 2.67 -6.08
CA GLY A 110 -0.56 1.45 -5.85
C GLY A 110 -1.52 1.60 -4.67
N ILE A 111 -1.05 2.17 -3.55
CA ILE A 111 -1.90 2.47 -2.39
C ILE A 111 -2.98 3.50 -2.76
N GLU A 112 -2.61 4.61 -3.39
CA GLU A 112 -3.56 5.65 -3.81
C GLU A 112 -4.68 5.08 -4.70
N THR A 113 -4.31 4.30 -5.74
CA THR A 113 -5.28 3.68 -6.63
C THR A 113 -6.17 2.66 -5.90
N ASN A 114 -5.63 1.84 -5.00
CA ASN A 114 -6.43 0.85 -4.27
C ASN A 114 -7.29 1.46 -3.17
N ILE A 115 -6.96 2.64 -2.66
CA ILE A 115 -7.89 3.42 -1.82
C ILE A 115 -9.13 3.81 -2.63
N HIS A 116 -8.95 4.26 -3.89
CA HIS A 116 -10.07 4.59 -4.78
C HIS A 116 -10.87 3.37 -5.24
N LEU A 117 -10.21 2.21 -5.41
CA LEU A 117 -10.86 0.95 -5.77
C LEU A 117 -11.42 0.19 -4.57
N HIS A 118 -11.16 0.66 -3.35
CA HIS A 118 -11.56 0.02 -2.09
C HIS A 118 -11.03 -1.42 -1.90
N ASP A 119 -9.88 -1.77 -2.51
CA ASP A 119 -9.27 -3.09 -2.36
C ASP A 119 -8.18 -3.09 -1.27
N LEU A 120 -8.62 -3.40 -0.03
CA LEU A 120 -7.75 -3.42 1.14
C LEU A 120 -6.67 -4.49 1.08
N ASN A 121 -6.91 -5.60 0.36
CA ASN A 121 -5.94 -6.70 0.28
C ASN A 121 -4.68 -6.25 -0.46
N PHE A 122 -4.83 -5.50 -1.55
CA PHE A 122 -3.69 -4.90 -2.23
C PHE A 122 -2.96 -3.90 -1.34
N ILE A 123 -3.68 -3.06 -0.58
CA ILE A 123 -3.07 -2.11 0.36
C ILE A 123 -2.21 -2.82 1.41
N ILE A 124 -2.76 -3.86 2.07
CA ILE A 124 -2.01 -4.70 3.04
C ILE A 124 -0.75 -5.25 2.39
N ARG A 125 -0.86 -5.67 1.14
CA ARG A 125 0.24 -6.27 0.41
C ARG A 125 1.34 -5.25 0.06
N PHE A 126 0.97 -4.04 -0.33
CA PHE A 126 1.90 -2.92 -0.51
C PHE A 126 2.60 -2.52 0.79
N LEU A 127 1.85 -2.43 1.89
CA LEU A 127 2.42 -2.18 3.22
C LEU A 127 3.36 -3.30 3.67
N SER A 128 3.04 -4.55 3.31
CA SER A 128 3.89 -5.72 3.58
C SER A 128 5.19 -5.67 2.78
N ILE A 129 5.16 -5.27 1.50
CA ILE A 129 6.38 -5.00 0.72
C ILE A 129 7.22 -3.94 1.43
N LEU A 130 6.61 -2.80 1.81
CA LEU A 130 7.32 -1.73 2.50
C LEU A 130 7.94 -2.19 3.82
N LYS A 131 7.24 -3.04 4.60
CA LYS A 131 7.77 -3.69 5.80
C LYS A 131 8.95 -4.60 5.52
N MET A 132 8.94 -5.36 4.42
CA MET A 132 10.11 -6.15 4.04
C MET A 132 11.30 -5.27 3.65
N LEU A 133 11.04 -4.15 2.96
CA LEU A 133 12.09 -3.19 2.60
C LEU A 133 12.71 -2.52 3.84
N THR A 134 11.96 -2.30 4.93
CA THR A 134 12.52 -1.73 6.18
C THR A 134 13.41 -2.69 6.96
N ILE A 135 13.22 -4.00 6.77
CA ILE A 135 14.08 -5.05 7.33
C ILE A 135 15.42 -5.12 6.57
N ASN A 136 15.42 -4.73 5.29
CA ASN A 136 16.60 -4.82 4.44
C ASN A 136 17.67 -3.78 4.80
N LYS A 137 18.82 -4.27 5.29
CA LYS A 137 19.96 -3.46 5.72
C LYS A 137 20.65 -2.67 4.59
N PHE A 138 20.48 -3.08 3.35
CA PHE A 138 21.10 -2.42 2.19
C PHE A 138 20.30 -1.20 1.71
N ILE A 139 19.09 -1.00 2.24
CA ILE A 139 18.16 0.03 1.80
C ILE A 139 18.24 1.27 2.69
N LEU A 140 18.43 2.42 2.04
CA LEU A 140 18.46 3.74 2.69
C LEU A 140 17.26 4.58 2.24
N PHE A 141 16.42 4.98 3.20
CA PHE A 141 15.17 5.72 2.93
C PHE A 141 15.29 7.23 3.07
N ASP A 142 16.44 7.76 3.53
CA ASP A 142 16.66 9.16 3.92
C ASP A 142 16.12 10.15 2.89
N LYS A 143 16.36 9.88 1.60
CA LYS A 143 15.96 10.75 0.48
C LYS A 143 14.48 10.64 0.12
N TYR A 144 13.76 9.64 0.61
CA TYR A 144 12.41 9.29 0.17
C TYR A 144 11.35 9.37 1.27
N LEU A 145 11.73 9.76 2.50
CA LEU A 145 10.79 9.92 3.62
C LEU A 145 9.63 10.85 3.28
N HIS A 146 9.89 11.94 2.58
CA HIS A 146 8.87 12.91 2.16
C HIS A 146 7.78 12.30 1.27
N SER A 147 8.07 11.20 0.56
CA SER A 147 7.08 10.50 -0.27
C SER A 147 6.36 9.38 0.50
N ILE A 148 7.06 8.66 1.38
CA ILE A 148 6.51 7.48 2.07
C ILE A 148 5.56 7.89 3.20
N ILE A 149 5.97 8.91 3.96
CA ILE A 149 5.28 9.30 5.18
C ILE A 149 3.86 9.79 4.93
N PRO A 150 3.61 10.68 3.94
CA PRO A 150 2.25 11.05 3.60
C PRO A 150 1.40 9.85 3.20
N THR A 151 1.95 8.90 2.43
CA THR A 151 1.24 7.67 2.05
C THR A 151 0.85 6.83 3.27
N LEU A 152 1.76 6.64 4.22
CA LEU A 152 1.47 5.91 5.45
C LEU A 152 0.43 6.62 6.33
N LEU A 153 0.53 7.95 6.44
CA LEU A 153 -0.47 8.75 7.16
C LEU A 153 -1.84 8.65 6.50
N THR A 154 -1.93 8.66 5.16
CA THR A 154 -3.17 8.41 4.44
C THR A 154 -3.75 7.05 4.82
N CYS A 155 -2.97 5.96 4.80
CA CYS A 155 -3.45 4.64 5.23
C CYS A 155 -3.93 4.64 6.70
N LEU A 156 -3.29 5.44 7.57
CA LEU A 156 -3.63 5.53 8.98
C LEU A 156 -4.97 6.25 9.23
N ILE A 157 -5.23 7.35 8.52
CA ILE A 157 -6.36 8.26 8.81
C ILE A 157 -7.48 8.25 7.76
N CYS A 158 -7.28 7.62 6.60
CA CYS A 158 -8.31 7.59 5.56
C CYS A 158 -9.55 6.81 6.05
N ILE A 159 -10.71 7.29 5.63
CA ILE A 159 -11.98 6.59 5.75
C ILE A 159 -12.08 5.66 4.53
N PHE A 160 -12.28 4.37 4.78
CA PHE A 160 -12.48 3.38 3.72
C PHE A 160 -13.98 3.14 3.57
N ASP A 161 -14.53 3.47 2.40
CA ASP A 161 -15.94 3.27 2.06
C ASP A 161 -16.11 1.92 1.36
N MET A 162 -16.49 0.87 2.10
CA MET A 162 -16.61 -0.49 1.57
C MET A 162 -17.93 -0.75 0.85
N SER A 163 -18.91 0.16 0.94
CA SER A 163 -20.26 0.01 0.36
C SER A 163 -20.27 -0.16 -1.17
N LYS A 164 -19.21 0.29 -1.84
CA LYS A 164 -19.09 0.22 -3.30
C LYS A 164 -18.58 -1.13 -3.82
N ASN A 165 -18.04 -1.99 -2.95
CA ASN A 165 -17.46 -3.28 -3.34
C ASN A 165 -18.51 -4.41 -3.45
N ASP A 166 -19.73 -4.18 -2.95
CA ASP A 166 -20.81 -5.16 -2.94
C ASP A 166 -21.32 -5.55 -4.33
N ASN A 167 -21.04 -4.75 -5.37
CA ASN A 167 -21.39 -5.09 -6.74
C ASN A 167 -20.61 -6.31 -7.30
N ILE A 168 -19.56 -6.78 -6.60
CA ILE A 168 -18.75 -7.96 -6.99
C ILE A 168 -18.94 -9.13 -6.00
N LEU A 169 -19.55 -8.91 -4.84
CA LEU A 169 -19.61 -9.89 -3.74
C LEU A 169 -20.72 -10.94 -3.88
N SER A 170 -21.60 -10.86 -4.89
CA SER A 170 -22.79 -11.73 -4.97
C SER A 170 -22.52 -13.18 -5.40
N THR A 171 -21.28 -13.65 -5.52
CA THR A 171 -21.02 -15.01 -6.04
C THR A 171 -20.05 -15.90 -5.24
N ILE A 172 -19.47 -15.46 -4.12
CA ILE A 172 -18.59 -16.35 -3.34
C ILE A 172 -18.89 -16.22 -1.84
N ASP A 173 -19.49 -17.29 -1.34
CA ASP A 173 -19.88 -17.57 0.03
C ASP A 173 -18.77 -17.32 1.09
N HIS A 174 -19.20 -16.99 2.31
CA HIS A 174 -18.52 -17.13 3.62
C HIS A 174 -17.29 -16.26 4.02
N ASN A 175 -16.79 -15.30 3.21
CA ASN A 175 -15.64 -14.47 3.61
C ASN A 175 -15.94 -13.03 4.09
N ALA A 176 -17.20 -12.68 4.35
CA ALA A 176 -17.56 -11.37 4.91
C ALA A 176 -16.98 -11.12 6.33
N MET A 177 -16.53 -12.18 7.03
CA MET A 177 -15.86 -12.09 8.34
C MET A 177 -14.43 -11.50 8.28
N ASN A 178 -13.92 -11.16 7.08
CA ASN A 178 -12.54 -10.66 6.89
C ASN A 178 -12.43 -9.17 6.52
N SER A 179 -13.53 -8.45 6.30
CA SER A 179 -13.46 -7.01 5.96
C SER A 179 -13.08 -6.15 7.18
N TYR A 180 -13.51 -6.55 8.38
CA TYR A 180 -13.18 -5.85 9.63
C TYR A 180 -11.72 -6.07 10.03
N SER A 181 -11.25 -7.31 9.99
CA SER A 181 -9.85 -7.61 10.27
C SER A 181 -8.94 -6.87 9.30
N THR A 182 -9.30 -6.78 8.01
CA THR A 182 -8.45 -6.11 7.01
C THR A 182 -8.28 -4.61 7.24
N ILE A 183 -9.34 -3.84 7.55
CA ILE A 183 -9.19 -2.39 7.86
C ILE A 183 -8.27 -2.20 9.07
N TRP A 184 -8.49 -2.96 10.13
CA TRP A 184 -7.68 -2.85 11.35
C TRP A 184 -6.24 -3.30 11.10
N ILE A 185 -6.01 -4.33 10.29
CA ILE A 185 -4.67 -4.80 9.88
C ILE A 185 -3.94 -3.71 9.07
N VAL A 186 -4.60 -3.06 8.11
CA VAL A 186 -4.01 -1.95 7.33
C VAL A 186 -3.51 -0.87 8.29
N ARG A 187 -4.34 -0.49 9.26
CA ARG A 187 -4.00 0.56 10.23
C ARG A 187 -2.88 0.15 11.19
N GLU A 188 -2.89 -1.11 11.65
CA GLU A 188 -1.81 -1.65 12.49
C GLU A 188 -0.47 -1.68 11.74
N GLN A 189 -0.47 -2.14 10.48
CA GLN A 189 0.72 -2.14 9.64
C GLN A 189 1.24 -0.73 9.36
N ALA A 190 0.34 0.23 9.08
CA ALA A 190 0.72 1.63 8.90
C ALA A 190 1.33 2.22 10.19
N SER A 191 0.72 1.94 11.35
CA SER A 191 1.19 2.37 12.66
C SER A 191 2.59 1.82 12.99
N ASP A 192 2.84 0.53 12.72
CA ASP A 192 4.16 -0.09 12.89
C ASP A 192 5.23 0.56 12.00
N LEU A 193 4.89 0.82 10.74
CA LEU A 193 5.80 1.46 9.79
C LEU A 193 6.12 2.90 10.19
N ILE A 194 5.10 3.67 10.59
CA ILE A 194 5.29 5.06 11.07
C ILE A 194 6.19 5.07 12.30
N SER A 195 5.96 4.19 13.28
CA SER A 195 6.81 4.06 14.47
C SER A 195 8.24 3.65 14.11
N TYR A 196 8.44 2.73 13.16
CA TYR A 196 9.78 2.38 12.68
C TYR A 196 10.51 3.59 12.08
N PHE A 197 9.84 4.36 11.22
CA PHE A 197 10.44 5.54 10.60
C PHE A 197 10.70 6.65 11.61
N GLU A 198 9.81 6.87 12.57
CA GLU A 198 9.99 7.84 13.65
C GLU A 198 11.21 7.48 14.51
N ASN A 199 11.31 6.23 14.97
CA ASN A 199 12.43 5.77 15.78
C ASN A 199 13.78 5.83 15.02
N LYS A 200 13.79 5.46 13.73
CA LYS A 200 15.01 5.47 12.91
C LYS A 200 15.46 6.89 12.54
N TYR A 201 14.52 7.82 12.35
CA TYR A 201 14.79 9.19 11.89
C TYR A 201 14.43 10.25 12.93
N SER A 202 14.50 9.90 14.22
CA SER A 202 14.14 10.78 15.35
C SER A 202 14.91 12.12 15.35
N HIS A 203 16.10 12.15 14.74
CA HIS A 203 16.89 13.37 14.57
C HIS A 203 16.21 14.45 13.68
N ILE A 204 15.24 14.08 12.85
CA ILE A 204 14.53 15.00 11.96
C ILE A 204 13.28 15.54 12.69
N SER A 205 13.43 16.65 13.39
CA SER A 205 12.36 17.24 14.21
C SER A 205 11.08 17.61 13.44
N TYR A 206 11.20 18.17 12.23
CA TYR A 206 10.03 18.57 11.44
C TYR A 206 9.13 17.38 11.06
N PHE A 207 9.75 16.20 10.90
CA PHE A 207 9.04 14.98 10.55
C PHE A 207 8.20 14.48 11.73
N THR A 208 8.78 14.46 12.93
CA THR A 208 8.07 14.06 14.15
C THR A 208 6.94 15.03 14.46
N GLU A 209 7.21 16.35 14.42
CA GLU A 209 6.19 17.39 14.63
C GLU A 209 5.01 17.26 13.65
N ARG A 210 5.28 16.99 12.37
CA ARG A 210 4.22 16.83 11.37
C ARG A 210 3.35 15.60 11.63
N ILE A 211 3.96 14.44 11.95
CA ILE A 211 3.20 13.24 12.30
C ILE A 211 2.33 13.51 13.54
N ILE A 212 2.93 14.04 14.61
CA ILE A 212 2.25 14.28 15.87
C ILE A 212 1.12 15.29 15.68
N SER A 213 1.34 16.35 14.91
CA SER A 213 0.31 17.36 14.61
C SER A 213 -0.90 16.72 13.91
N ILE A 214 -0.67 15.85 12.94
CA ILE A 214 -1.74 15.16 12.20
C ILE A 214 -2.48 14.17 13.11
N ILE A 215 -1.76 13.43 13.96
CA ILE A 215 -2.40 12.50 14.89
C ILE A 215 -3.22 13.26 15.94
N LYS A 216 -2.65 14.31 16.55
CA LYS A 216 -3.36 15.14 17.54
C LYS A 216 -4.57 15.83 16.93
N SER A 217 -4.49 16.36 15.71
CA SER A 217 -5.65 16.95 15.04
C SER A 217 -6.75 15.91 14.82
N ASN A 218 -6.38 14.69 14.43
CA ASN A 218 -7.30 13.57 14.28
C ASN A 218 -7.79 12.97 15.61
N LEU A 219 -7.26 13.36 16.76
CA LEU A 219 -7.83 12.99 18.08
C LEU A 219 -8.68 14.13 18.67
N ILE A 220 -8.18 15.36 18.65
CA ILE A 220 -8.77 16.52 19.36
C ILE A 220 -9.92 17.17 18.58
N ILE A 221 -9.90 17.16 17.24
CA ILE A 221 -10.93 17.89 16.46
C ILE A 221 -12.28 17.17 16.59
N ASN A 222 -13.20 17.75 17.35
CA ASN A 222 -14.54 17.22 17.64
C ASN A 222 -15.55 17.34 16.47
N ASN A 223 -15.18 18.04 15.39
CA ASN A 223 -16.12 18.45 14.33
C ASN A 223 -16.18 17.51 13.12
N THR A 224 -15.31 16.50 13.07
CA THR A 224 -15.31 15.49 12.00
C THR A 224 -15.72 14.16 12.61
N THR A 225 -16.68 13.49 12.00
CA THR A 225 -17.07 12.17 12.45
C THR A 225 -15.89 11.22 12.27
N LYS A 226 -15.49 10.57 13.36
CA LYS A 226 -14.30 9.72 13.42
C LYS A 226 -14.70 8.32 13.77
N THR A 227 -14.06 7.39 13.09
CA THR A 227 -14.33 5.98 13.21
C THR A 227 -13.45 5.31 14.25
N PHE A 228 -13.97 4.27 14.91
CA PHE A 228 -13.25 3.53 15.96
C PHE A 228 -11.86 3.07 15.50
N SER A 229 -11.75 2.57 14.26
CA SER A 229 -10.47 2.12 13.72
C SER A 229 -9.43 3.24 13.58
N ILE A 230 -9.83 4.46 13.18
CA ILE A 230 -8.94 5.63 13.06
C ILE A 230 -8.43 6.06 14.44
N VAL A 231 -9.32 6.15 15.41
CA VAL A 231 -9.00 6.55 16.79
C VAL A 231 -8.03 5.55 17.41
N TYR A 232 -8.31 4.25 17.26
CA TYR A 232 -7.42 3.18 17.69
C TYR A 232 -6.03 3.32 17.07
N ALA A 233 -5.94 3.50 15.76
CA ALA A 233 -4.68 3.62 15.04
C ALA A 233 -3.85 4.83 15.49
N CYS A 234 -4.51 5.96 15.72
CA CYS A 234 -3.91 7.18 16.24
C CYS A 234 -3.32 6.96 17.65
N ILE A 235 -4.11 6.38 18.56
CA ILE A 235 -3.68 6.07 19.94
C ILE A 235 -2.51 5.09 19.91
N ARG A 236 -2.63 3.99 19.16
CA ARG A 236 -1.58 2.98 19.01
C ARG A 236 -0.27 3.59 18.51
N THR A 237 -0.35 4.47 17.52
CA THR A 237 0.84 5.14 16.95
C THR A 237 1.50 6.07 17.96
N LEU A 238 0.73 6.85 18.73
CA LEU A 238 1.30 7.70 19.79
C LEU A 238 2.02 6.89 20.87
N LEU A 239 1.40 5.80 21.33
CA LEU A 239 1.98 4.91 22.33
C LEU A 239 3.27 4.25 21.83
N LEU A 240 3.32 3.88 20.54
CA LEU A 240 4.51 3.28 19.92
C LEU A 240 5.65 4.26 19.66
N ILE A 241 5.36 5.55 19.47
CA ILE A 241 6.39 6.58 19.31
C ILE A 241 7.09 6.81 20.65
N ASN A 242 6.34 7.24 21.67
CA ASN A 242 6.91 7.47 22.99
C ASN A 242 5.85 7.39 24.08
N ILE A 243 5.83 6.26 24.77
CA ILE A 243 4.93 6.01 25.89
C ILE A 243 5.10 7.02 27.03
N GLN A 244 6.33 7.47 27.33
CA GLN A 244 6.58 8.34 28.48
C GLN A 244 6.00 9.75 28.27
N VAL A 245 6.02 10.22 27.02
CA VAL A 245 5.52 11.55 26.67
C VAL A 245 4.01 11.55 26.42
N TYR A 246 3.49 10.50 25.76
CA TYR A 246 2.09 10.48 25.33
C TYR A 246 1.17 9.64 26.21
N GLY A 247 1.69 8.88 27.17
CA GLY A 247 0.88 8.02 28.05
C GLY A 247 -0.21 8.79 28.81
N SER A 248 0.15 9.89 29.48
CA SER A 248 -0.82 10.75 30.19
C SER A 248 -1.84 11.36 29.25
N PHE A 249 -1.40 11.88 28.10
CA PHE A 249 -2.26 12.46 27.08
C PHE A 249 -3.27 11.44 26.51
N VAL A 250 -2.86 10.19 26.32
CA VAL A 250 -3.73 9.11 25.87
C VAL A 250 -4.77 8.77 26.95
N ILE A 251 -4.37 8.73 28.23
CA ILE A 251 -5.29 8.48 29.35
C ILE A 251 -6.36 9.58 29.42
N ASP A 252 -5.97 10.85 29.33
CA ASP A 252 -6.91 11.98 29.34
C ASP A 252 -7.92 11.88 28.19
N ILE A 253 -7.45 11.50 27.00
CA ILE A 253 -8.29 11.31 25.82
C ILE A 253 -9.26 10.14 26.02
N LEU A 254 -8.79 9.00 26.53
CA LEU A 254 -9.63 7.82 26.78
C LEU A 254 -10.69 8.11 27.85
N GLN A 255 -10.35 8.84 28.91
CA GLN A 255 -11.32 9.30 29.91
C GLN A 255 -12.37 10.23 29.32
N ASN A 256 -11.97 11.15 28.44
CA ASN A 256 -12.90 12.02 27.73
C ASN A 256 -13.81 11.22 26.80
N TYR A 257 -13.30 10.23 26.07
CA TYR A 257 -14.09 9.38 25.18
C TYR A 257 -15.08 8.47 25.92
N LYS A 258 -14.75 7.99 27.13
CA LYS A 258 -15.74 7.30 28.00
C LYS A 258 -16.93 8.23 28.32
N LYS A 259 -16.70 9.53 28.44
CA LYS A 259 -17.71 10.55 28.77
C LYS A 259 -18.48 11.05 27.54
N THR A 260 -17.81 11.22 26.40
CA THR A 260 -18.38 11.76 25.15
C THR A 260 -18.61 10.64 24.13
N LYS A 261 -19.84 10.13 24.01
CA LYS A 261 -20.23 9.16 22.97
C LYS A 261 -20.30 9.82 21.59
N ILE A 262 -19.15 10.09 20.97
CA ILE A 262 -19.07 10.72 19.63
C ILE A 262 -18.17 9.88 18.72
N PHE A 263 -18.53 8.62 18.53
CA PHE A 263 -17.91 7.78 17.52
C PHE A 263 -18.96 7.42 16.48
N GLU A 264 -18.57 7.44 15.21
CA GLU A 264 -19.33 6.75 14.17
C GLU A 264 -18.79 5.34 14.00
N ALA A 265 -19.69 4.40 13.72
CA ALA A 265 -19.28 3.05 13.36
C ALA A 265 -18.48 3.09 12.05
N ASP A 266 -17.44 2.26 11.94
CA ASP A 266 -16.89 1.89 10.64
C ASP A 266 -18.06 1.22 9.91
N PHE A 267 -18.52 1.78 8.78
CA PHE A 267 -19.74 1.32 8.10
C PHE A 267 -19.77 -0.22 7.92
N ASP A 268 -20.99 -0.77 7.89
CA ASP A 268 -21.38 -2.20 7.74
C ASP A 268 -21.50 -3.07 9.02
N LEU A 269 -21.45 -2.49 10.24
CA LEU A 269 -21.57 -3.25 11.50
C LEU A 269 -22.47 -2.63 12.57
N ASP A 270 -22.92 -3.48 13.50
CA ASP A 270 -23.50 -3.05 14.77
C ASP A 270 -22.45 -2.28 15.58
N TYR A 271 -22.78 -1.04 15.94
CA TYR A 271 -21.95 -0.12 16.72
C TYR A 271 -21.35 -0.78 17.97
N ASN A 272 -22.12 -1.69 18.59
CA ASN A 272 -21.74 -2.38 19.82
C ASN A 272 -20.57 -3.36 19.60
N GLU A 273 -20.52 -4.08 18.48
CA GLU A 273 -19.43 -5.03 18.19
C GLU A 273 -18.11 -4.32 17.94
N GLN A 274 -18.15 -3.16 17.28
CA GLN A 274 -16.95 -2.35 17.09
C GLN A 274 -16.47 -1.72 18.37
N GLN A 275 -17.40 -1.29 19.22
CA GLN A 275 -17.07 -0.77 20.53
C GLN A 275 -16.43 -1.84 21.43
N THR A 276 -16.91 -3.09 21.40
CA THR A 276 -16.29 -4.19 22.17
C THR A 276 -14.89 -4.53 21.64
N ILE A 277 -14.70 -4.61 20.33
CA ILE A 277 -13.37 -4.84 19.72
C ILE A 277 -12.42 -3.69 20.04
N PHE A 278 -12.88 -2.45 19.92
CA PHE A 278 -12.10 -1.27 20.28
C PHE A 278 -11.66 -1.34 21.74
N ASN A 279 -12.59 -1.60 22.66
CA ASN A 279 -12.27 -1.72 24.09
C ASN A 279 -11.30 -2.87 24.35
N GLN A 280 -11.49 -4.03 23.71
CA GLN A 280 -10.58 -5.17 23.85
C GLN A 280 -9.16 -4.78 23.38
N LYS A 281 -9.02 -4.22 22.18
CA LYS A 281 -7.72 -3.85 21.63
C LYS A 281 -7.05 -2.71 22.41
N ILE A 282 -7.82 -1.76 22.94
CA ILE A 282 -7.29 -0.72 23.83
C ILE A 282 -6.81 -1.34 25.14
N ASN A 283 -7.56 -2.27 25.74
CA ASN A 283 -7.14 -2.96 26.95
C ASN A 283 -5.86 -3.78 26.71
N GLU A 284 -5.78 -4.52 25.60
CA GLU A 284 -4.56 -5.23 25.19
C GLU A 284 -3.37 -4.28 25.03
N LEU A 285 -3.58 -3.09 24.47
CA LEU A 285 -2.53 -2.07 24.39
C LEU A 285 -2.13 -1.54 25.76
N LEU A 286 -3.09 -1.21 26.63
CA LEU A 286 -2.82 -0.69 27.97
C LEU A 286 -2.09 -1.72 28.84
N GLU A 287 -2.49 -2.98 28.78
CA GLU A 287 -1.79 -4.10 29.43
C GLU A 287 -0.36 -4.25 28.89
N LYS A 288 -0.18 -4.24 27.57
CA LYS A 288 1.15 -4.33 26.94
C LYS A 288 2.09 -3.20 27.39
N TYR A 289 1.53 -2.04 27.73
CA TYR A 289 2.27 -0.84 28.09
C TYR A 289 2.24 -0.49 29.58
N ASN A 290 1.67 -1.35 30.44
CA ASN A 290 1.50 -1.12 31.89
C ASN A 290 0.85 0.23 32.24
N LEU A 291 -0.08 0.70 31.41
CA LEU A 291 -0.80 1.94 31.64
C LEU A 291 -2.09 1.63 32.41
N ILE A 292 -2.21 2.15 33.63
CA ILE A 292 -3.42 2.00 34.44
C ILE A 292 -4.37 3.15 34.10
N LEU A 293 -5.56 2.83 33.61
CA LEU A 293 -6.67 3.77 33.62
C LEU A 293 -7.14 3.89 35.06
N GLU A 294 -6.87 5.02 35.73
CA GLU A 294 -7.57 5.32 36.98
C GLU A 294 -9.06 5.47 36.67
N ASP A 295 -9.87 4.61 37.28
CA ASP A 295 -11.31 4.71 37.27
C ASP A 295 -11.72 5.95 38.07
N ILE A 296 -12.33 6.93 37.40
CA ILE A 296 -13.09 8.03 38.02
C ILE A 296 -14.49 8.04 37.43
#